data_AF-A0A965E3H1-F1
#
_entry.id   AF-A0A965E3H1-F1
#
_cell.length_a   1.000
_cell.length_b   1.000
_cell.length_c   1.000
_cell.angle_alpha   90.00
_cell.angle_beta   90.00
_cell.angle_gamma   90.00
#
_symmetry.space_group_name_H-M   'P 1'
#
loop_
_entity.id
_entity.type
_entity.pdbx_description
1 polymer ?
#
loop_
_entity_poly.entity_id
_entity_poly.type
_entity_poly.pdbx_seq_one_letter_code
_entity_poly.pdbx_strand_id
1 'polypeptide(L)'
;FPHLTAWGNVAFGLEVRGVRGDDLTRRVAAVFDRVALAPELFHRNPAALSGGQQQRVALARALVIEPAILLLDEPLANLDRRLRDQMRDQLKTGVSTLLVTHDPDDALSLADFIGVMADGRLLQVGTPREVYERPSSGYVARLLGEANLLPGGVMVRPERVRLTSGNEPVLSVRYRGATALIDVGGVLVEVNARQAPKVGETAGVHIPDEAKHYMPEAP
;
A
#
# COMPACT_ATOMS: atom_id res chain seq x y z
N PHE A 1 13.17 -16.15 -16.30
CA PHE A 1 14.14 -17.03 -16.98
C PHE A 1 15.32 -16.20 -17.45
N PRO A 2 16.52 -16.38 -16.85
CA PRO A 2 17.68 -15.54 -17.14
C PRO A 2 18.18 -15.62 -18.59
N HIS A 3 17.98 -16.77 -19.24
CA HIS A 3 18.42 -17.05 -20.61
C HIS A 3 17.42 -16.61 -21.69
N LEU A 4 16.23 -16.13 -21.30
CA LEU A 4 15.22 -15.62 -22.22
C LEU A 4 15.17 -14.10 -22.14
N THR A 5 14.86 -13.45 -23.26
CA THR A 5 14.57 -12.02 -23.30
C THR A 5 13.30 -11.68 -22.52
N ALA A 6 13.00 -10.39 -22.31
CA ALA A 6 11.72 -9.97 -21.74
C ALA A 6 10.54 -10.55 -22.54
N TRP A 7 10.57 -10.46 -23.88
CA TRP A 7 9.60 -11.09 -24.75
C TRP A 7 9.49 -12.60 -24.50
N GLY A 8 10.64 -13.31 -24.54
CA GLY A 8 10.66 -14.74 -24.32
C GLY A 8 10.11 -15.15 -22.96
N ASN A 9 10.37 -14.35 -21.91
CA ASN A 9 9.83 -14.60 -20.58
C ASN A 9 8.30 -14.56 -20.54
N VAL A 10 7.69 -13.62 -21.24
CA VAL A 10 6.24 -13.44 -21.28
C VAL A 10 5.59 -14.44 -22.25
N ALA A 11 6.17 -14.62 -23.44
CA ALA A 11 5.67 -15.54 -24.45
C ALA A 11 5.68 -17.02 -24.00
N PHE A 12 6.66 -17.41 -23.19
CA PHE A 12 6.87 -18.80 -22.77
C PHE A 12 5.60 -19.50 -22.26
N GLY A 13 4.82 -18.85 -21.40
CA GLY A 13 3.61 -19.44 -20.83
C GLY A 13 2.52 -19.72 -21.86
N LEU A 14 2.43 -18.90 -22.90
CA LEU A 14 1.51 -19.08 -24.02
C LEU A 14 2.01 -20.15 -24.99
N GLU A 15 3.31 -20.17 -25.29
CA GLU A 15 3.93 -21.15 -26.20
C GLU A 15 3.79 -22.58 -25.68
N VAL A 16 3.95 -22.78 -24.36
CA VAL A 16 3.73 -24.07 -23.68
C VAL A 16 2.27 -24.52 -23.80
N ARG A 17 1.32 -23.58 -23.85
CA ARG A 17 -0.12 -23.85 -24.08
C ARG A 17 -0.48 -24.00 -25.57
N GLY A 18 0.51 -24.01 -26.46
CA GLY A 18 0.30 -24.18 -27.89
C GLY A 18 -0.14 -22.92 -28.65
N VAL A 19 -0.13 -21.75 -28.02
CA VAL A 19 -0.44 -20.48 -28.70
C VAL A 19 0.78 -20.06 -29.55
N ARG A 20 0.54 -19.71 -30.82
CA ARG A 20 1.59 -19.42 -31.81
C ARG A 20 1.18 -18.30 -32.77
N GLY A 21 2.13 -17.86 -33.60
CA GLY A 21 1.90 -16.90 -34.68
C GLY A 21 1.38 -15.55 -34.19
N ASP A 22 0.46 -14.96 -34.95
CA ASP A 22 -0.06 -13.62 -34.68
C ASP A 22 -0.84 -13.54 -33.35
N ASP A 23 -1.48 -14.64 -32.91
CA ASP A 23 -2.16 -14.66 -31.61
C ASP A 23 -1.19 -14.54 -30.44
N LEU A 24 -0.04 -15.22 -30.51
CA LEU A 24 1.04 -15.09 -29.52
C LEU A 24 1.53 -13.63 -29.49
N THR A 25 1.87 -13.08 -30.66
CA THR A 25 2.40 -11.72 -30.78
C THR A 25 1.43 -10.69 -30.24
N ARG A 26 0.14 -10.79 -30.60
CA ARG A 26 -0.91 -9.87 -30.14
C ARG A 26 -1.07 -9.91 -28.62
N ARG A 27 -1.13 -11.10 -28.01
CA ARG A 27 -1.32 -11.23 -26.55
C ARG A 27 -0.11 -10.73 -25.77
N VAL A 28 1.10 -11.04 -26.24
CA VAL A 28 2.34 -10.58 -25.59
C VAL A 28 2.49 -9.06 -25.71
N ALA A 29 2.20 -8.47 -26.87
CA ALA A 29 2.21 -7.02 -27.03
C ALA A 29 1.19 -6.34 -26.11
N ALA A 30 -0.06 -6.82 -26.10
CA ALA A 30 -1.12 -6.26 -25.27
C ALA A 30 -0.78 -6.28 -23.77
N VAL A 31 -0.15 -7.34 -23.27
CA VAL A 31 0.24 -7.39 -21.85
C VAL A 31 1.42 -6.45 -21.53
N PHE A 32 2.36 -6.25 -22.47
CA PHE A 32 3.46 -5.31 -22.27
C PHE A 32 2.96 -3.86 -22.18
N ASP A 33 1.97 -3.51 -23.00
CA ASP A 33 1.31 -2.20 -22.94
C ASP A 33 0.62 -2.00 -21.58
N ARG A 34 -0.08 -3.04 -21.08
CA ARG A 34 -0.73 -3.01 -19.76
C ARG A 34 0.25 -2.79 -18.61
N VAL A 35 1.42 -3.43 -18.67
CA VAL A 35 2.48 -3.20 -17.67
C VAL A 35 3.38 -2.01 -17.99
N ALA A 36 3.03 -1.19 -18.99
CA ALA A 36 3.78 0.00 -19.41
C ALA A 36 5.26 -0.27 -19.73
N LEU A 37 5.61 -1.47 -20.21
CA LEU A 37 7.00 -1.79 -20.57
C LEU A 37 7.31 -1.27 -21.98
N ALA A 38 8.36 -0.47 -22.10
CA ALA A 38 8.71 0.16 -23.37
C ALA A 38 9.22 -0.86 -24.41
N PRO A 39 8.85 -0.75 -25.70
CA PRO A 39 9.21 -1.73 -26.74
C PRO A 39 10.70 -2.00 -26.91
N GLU A 40 11.55 -0.99 -26.69
CA GLU A 40 13.01 -1.12 -26.73
C GLU A 40 13.59 -2.03 -25.64
N LEU A 41 12.77 -2.49 -24.68
CA LEU A 41 13.19 -3.41 -23.63
C LEU A 41 12.87 -4.87 -23.96
N PHE A 42 12.02 -5.14 -24.95
CA PHE A 42 11.48 -6.49 -25.21
C PHE A 42 12.56 -7.52 -25.56
N HIS A 43 13.63 -7.09 -26.23
CA HIS A 43 14.76 -7.93 -26.65
C HIS A 43 15.84 -8.07 -25.56
N ARG A 44 15.73 -7.37 -24.44
CA ARG A 44 16.74 -7.42 -23.38
C ARG A 44 16.57 -8.64 -22.50
N ASN A 45 17.70 -9.22 -22.10
CA ASN A 45 17.72 -10.26 -21.06
C ASN A 45 17.51 -9.62 -19.68
N PRO A 46 17.01 -10.38 -18.67
CA PRO A 46 16.72 -9.86 -17.33
C PRO A 46 17.88 -9.09 -16.68
N ALA A 47 19.13 -9.53 -16.88
CA ALA A 47 20.31 -8.85 -16.33
C ALA A 47 20.54 -7.43 -16.89
N ALA A 48 19.95 -7.09 -18.04
CA ALA A 48 20.04 -5.78 -18.68
C ALA A 48 18.81 -4.89 -18.40
N LEU A 49 17.94 -5.30 -17.48
CA LEU A 49 16.75 -4.58 -17.03
C LEU A 49 16.95 -4.07 -15.60
N SER A 50 16.42 -2.89 -15.29
CA SER A 50 16.33 -2.39 -13.91
C SER A 50 15.39 -3.26 -13.06
N GLY A 51 15.48 -3.19 -11.74
CA GLY A 51 14.60 -3.96 -10.83
C GLY A 51 13.11 -3.77 -11.13
N GLY A 52 12.67 -2.52 -11.28
CA GLY A 52 11.28 -2.22 -11.65
C GLY A 52 10.89 -2.68 -13.06
N GLN A 53 11.82 -2.77 -14.01
CA GLN A 53 11.56 -3.37 -15.33
C GLN A 53 11.43 -4.90 -15.23
N GLN A 54 12.29 -5.56 -14.44
CA GLN A 54 12.20 -7.01 -14.20
C GLN A 54 10.88 -7.38 -13.51
N GLN A 55 10.46 -6.59 -12.53
CA GLN A 55 9.17 -6.74 -11.84
C GLN A 55 8.00 -6.70 -12.82
N ARG A 56 8.01 -5.72 -13.74
CA ARG A 56 6.97 -5.59 -14.78
C ARG A 56 6.97 -6.76 -15.77
N VAL A 57 8.14 -7.26 -16.15
CA VAL A 57 8.23 -8.49 -16.97
C VAL A 57 7.67 -9.70 -16.21
N ALA A 58 7.94 -9.82 -14.90
CA ALA A 58 7.39 -10.89 -14.07
C ALA A 58 5.86 -10.79 -13.96
N LEU A 59 5.32 -9.59 -13.77
CA LEU A 59 3.88 -9.35 -13.73
C LEU A 59 3.22 -9.66 -15.09
N ALA A 60 3.80 -9.18 -16.19
CA ALA A 60 3.33 -9.48 -17.54
C ALA A 60 3.27 -10.99 -17.79
N ARG A 61 4.31 -11.73 -17.39
CA ARG A 61 4.36 -13.19 -17.50
C ARG A 61 3.24 -13.89 -16.71
N ALA A 62 2.83 -13.34 -15.56
CA ALA A 62 1.72 -13.89 -14.78
C ALA A 62 0.35 -13.57 -15.41
N LEU A 63 0.20 -12.37 -15.99
CA LEU A 63 -1.07 -11.90 -16.56
C LEU A 63 -1.37 -12.44 -17.95
N VAL A 64 -0.33 -12.67 -18.78
CA VAL A 64 -0.50 -13.02 -20.20
C VAL A 64 -1.23 -14.34 -20.44
N ILE A 65 -1.20 -15.23 -19.46
CA ILE A 65 -1.84 -16.55 -19.53
C ILE A 65 -3.30 -16.54 -19.05
N GLU A 66 -3.82 -15.37 -18.66
CA GLU A 66 -5.19 -15.15 -18.18
C GLU A 66 -5.59 -16.20 -17.11
N PRO A 67 -4.88 -16.22 -15.97
CA PRO A 67 -5.10 -17.26 -14.97
C PRO A 67 -6.44 -17.06 -14.26
N ALA A 68 -7.03 -18.15 -13.77
CA ALA A 68 -8.24 -18.08 -12.94
C ALA A 68 -7.97 -17.47 -11.55
N ILE A 69 -6.74 -17.64 -11.04
CA ILE A 69 -6.28 -17.10 -9.75
C ILE A 69 -4.89 -16.51 -9.94
N LEU A 70 -4.67 -15.31 -9.39
CA LEU A 70 -3.39 -14.61 -9.41
C LEU A 70 -2.80 -14.57 -8.00
N LEU A 71 -1.59 -15.09 -7.82
CA LEU A 71 -0.85 -15.00 -6.57
C LEU A 71 0.33 -14.06 -6.77
N LEU A 72 0.37 -12.97 -6.01
CA LEU A 72 1.38 -11.93 -6.14
C LEU A 72 2.09 -11.73 -4.81
N ASP A 73 3.41 -11.87 -4.82
CA ASP A 73 4.26 -11.62 -3.67
C ASP A 73 5.07 -10.34 -3.93
N GLU A 74 4.76 -9.28 -3.18
CA GLU A 74 5.37 -7.95 -3.27
C GLU A 74 5.44 -7.38 -4.70
N PRO A 75 4.34 -7.43 -5.49
CA PRO A 75 4.39 -7.18 -6.93
C PRO A 75 4.80 -5.74 -7.31
N LEU A 76 4.70 -4.78 -6.39
CA LEU A 76 4.92 -3.36 -6.66
C LEU A 76 6.10 -2.74 -5.89
N ALA A 77 6.82 -3.54 -5.10
CA ALA A 77 7.85 -3.05 -4.18
C ALA A 77 8.98 -2.26 -4.88
N ASN A 78 9.42 -2.71 -6.06
CA ASN A 78 10.53 -2.10 -6.82
C ASN A 78 10.09 -1.02 -7.83
N LEU A 79 8.85 -0.52 -7.73
CA LEU A 79 8.32 0.52 -8.62
C LEU A 79 8.33 1.89 -7.93
N ASP A 80 8.61 2.95 -8.70
CA ASP A 80 8.42 4.32 -8.24
C ASP A 80 6.93 4.63 -8.02
N ARG A 81 6.64 5.71 -7.28
CA ARG A 81 5.26 6.08 -6.88
C ARG A 81 4.30 6.19 -8.09
N ARG A 82 4.72 6.89 -9.15
CA ARG A 82 3.84 7.14 -10.30
C ARG A 82 3.53 5.84 -11.04
N LEU A 83 4.54 5.01 -11.24
CA LEU A 83 4.37 3.71 -11.89
C LEU A 83 3.57 2.74 -11.02
N ARG A 84 3.77 2.78 -9.69
CA ARG A 84 3.00 2.00 -8.73
C ARG A 84 1.51 2.32 -8.83
N ASP A 85 1.14 3.60 -8.82
CA ASP A 85 -0.26 4.02 -8.95
C ASP A 85 -0.88 3.55 -10.26
N GLN A 86 -0.16 3.66 -11.38
CA GLN A 86 -0.61 3.14 -12.66
C GLN A 86 -0.82 1.62 -12.64
N MET A 87 0.10 0.86 -12.03
CA MET A 87 0.00 -0.59 -11.96
C MET A 87 -1.14 -1.05 -11.04
N ARG A 88 -1.46 -0.28 -9.99
CA ARG A 88 -2.57 -0.59 -9.08
C ARG A 88 -3.90 -0.70 -9.84
N ASP A 89 -4.17 0.26 -10.73
CA ASP A 89 -5.39 0.22 -11.56
C ASP A 89 -5.40 -0.99 -12.50
N GLN A 90 -4.24 -1.35 -13.04
CA GLN A 90 -4.09 -2.50 -13.94
C GLN A 90 -4.29 -3.85 -13.27
N LEU A 91 -4.15 -3.92 -11.93
CA LEU A 91 -4.37 -5.15 -11.15
C LEU A 91 -5.84 -5.39 -10.81
N LYS A 92 -6.72 -4.39 -10.96
CA LYS A 92 -8.18 -4.51 -10.78
C LYS A 92 -8.84 -5.17 -12.00
N THR A 93 -8.45 -6.42 -12.26
CA THR A 93 -8.72 -7.14 -13.53
C THR A 93 -9.93 -8.08 -13.48
N GLY A 94 -10.59 -8.19 -12.33
CA GLY A 94 -11.68 -9.16 -12.11
C GLY A 94 -11.22 -10.60 -11.86
N VAL A 95 -9.91 -10.87 -11.95
CA VAL A 95 -9.32 -12.16 -11.56
C VAL A 95 -9.20 -12.22 -10.04
N SER A 96 -9.57 -13.37 -9.45
CA SER A 96 -9.38 -13.62 -8.02
C SER A 96 -7.89 -13.53 -7.68
N THR A 97 -7.51 -12.56 -6.85
CA THR A 97 -6.11 -12.22 -6.59
C THR A 97 -5.80 -12.29 -5.11
N LEU A 98 -4.74 -13.01 -4.74
CA LEU A 98 -4.11 -12.93 -3.42
C LEU A 98 -2.81 -12.14 -3.57
N LEU A 99 -2.73 -10.99 -2.92
CA LEU A 99 -1.56 -10.11 -2.94
C LEU A 99 -0.97 -10.05 -1.53
N VAL A 100 0.32 -10.31 -1.42
CA VAL A 100 1.11 -10.12 -0.21
C VAL A 100 1.94 -8.85 -0.37
N THR A 101 1.88 -7.97 0.63
CA THR A 101 2.68 -6.75 0.65
C THR A 101 2.99 -6.27 2.06
N HIS A 102 4.13 -5.61 2.22
CA HIS A 102 4.50 -4.83 3.40
C HIS A 102 4.08 -3.35 3.30
N ASP A 103 3.49 -2.91 2.19
CA ASP A 103 3.05 -1.53 1.99
C ASP A 103 1.54 -1.37 2.29
N PRO A 104 1.16 -0.61 3.34
CA PRO A 104 -0.25 -0.38 3.67
C PRO A 104 -1.03 0.34 2.58
N ASP A 105 -0.40 1.25 1.81
CA ASP A 105 -1.07 1.97 0.73
C ASP A 105 -1.53 1.00 -0.36
N ASP A 106 -0.71 -0.03 -0.67
CA ASP A 106 -1.07 -1.07 -1.64
C ASP A 106 -2.28 -1.88 -1.14
N ALA A 107 -2.23 -2.35 0.11
CA ALA A 107 -3.32 -3.14 0.70
C ALA A 107 -4.64 -2.35 0.76
N LEU A 108 -4.60 -1.10 1.24
CA LEU A 108 -5.79 -0.26 1.39
C LEU A 108 -6.40 0.20 0.06
N SER A 109 -5.59 0.31 -1.01
CA SER A 109 -6.05 0.82 -2.32
C SER A 109 -6.54 -0.28 -3.27
N LEU A 110 -6.05 -1.51 -3.10
CA LEU A 110 -6.30 -2.62 -4.01
C LEU A 110 -7.29 -3.65 -3.50
N ALA A 111 -7.28 -3.91 -2.19
CA ALA A 111 -7.93 -5.09 -1.66
C ALA A 111 -9.42 -4.86 -1.39
N ASP A 112 -10.23 -5.88 -1.67
CA ASP A 112 -11.60 -5.94 -1.15
C ASP A 112 -11.61 -6.35 0.33
N PHE A 113 -10.65 -7.20 0.72
CA PHE A 113 -10.43 -7.67 2.09
C PHE A 113 -8.94 -7.70 2.41
N ILE A 114 -8.58 -7.30 3.63
CA ILE A 114 -7.20 -7.28 4.13
C ILE A 114 -7.09 -8.24 5.31
N GLY A 115 -6.11 -9.14 5.23
CA GLY A 115 -5.64 -9.93 6.36
C GLY A 115 -4.33 -9.33 6.90
N VAL A 116 -4.33 -8.91 8.16
CA VAL A 116 -3.12 -8.41 8.84
C VAL A 116 -2.46 -9.57 9.56
N MET A 117 -1.19 -9.83 9.26
CA MET A 117 -0.43 -10.93 9.85
C MET A 117 0.79 -10.42 10.61
N ALA A 118 1.12 -11.08 11.72
CA ALA A 118 2.38 -10.89 12.45
C ALA A 118 2.77 -12.21 13.13
N ASP A 119 4.08 -12.49 13.19
CA ASP A 119 4.63 -13.69 13.85
C ASP A 119 3.93 -15.01 13.43
N GLY A 120 3.60 -15.11 12.13
CA GLY A 120 2.91 -16.28 11.57
C GLY A 120 1.43 -16.40 11.95
N ARG A 121 0.85 -15.39 12.61
CA ARG A 121 -0.56 -15.36 13.04
C ARG A 121 -1.34 -14.32 12.26
N LEU A 122 -2.56 -14.67 11.87
CA LEU A 122 -3.53 -13.74 11.32
C LEU A 122 -4.20 -12.98 12.47
N LEU A 123 -3.85 -11.72 12.62
CA LEU A 123 -4.32 -10.87 13.72
C LEU A 123 -5.74 -10.35 13.48
N GLN A 124 -6.03 -9.96 12.23
CA GLN A 124 -7.31 -9.39 11.87
C GLN A 124 -7.60 -9.61 10.38
N VAL A 125 -8.87 -9.81 10.06
CA VAL A 125 -9.38 -9.79 8.68
C VAL A 125 -10.57 -8.86 8.62
N GLY A 126 -10.67 -8.06 7.58
CA GLY A 126 -11.83 -7.20 7.32
C GLY A 126 -11.68 -6.43 6.02
N THR A 127 -12.68 -5.62 5.69
CA THR A 127 -12.55 -4.65 4.59
C THR A 127 -11.45 -3.62 4.92
N PRO A 128 -10.85 -2.96 3.90
CA PRO A 128 -9.89 -1.88 4.13
C PRO A 128 -10.35 -0.84 5.14
N ARG A 129 -11.62 -0.45 5.06
CA ARG A 129 -12.23 0.50 5.99
C ARG A 129 -12.28 -0.04 7.42
N GLU A 130 -12.73 -1.27 7.61
CA GLU A 130 -12.84 -1.87 8.95
C GLU A 130 -11.48 -2.03 9.61
N VAL A 131 -10.48 -2.57 8.90
CA VAL A 131 -9.14 -2.77 9.49
C VAL A 131 -8.45 -1.43 9.78
N TYR A 132 -8.72 -0.39 8.99
CA TYR A 132 -8.15 0.94 9.19
C TYR A 132 -8.83 1.72 10.32
N GLU A 133 -10.16 1.79 10.32
CA GLU A 133 -10.95 2.57 11.29
C GLU A 133 -11.12 1.84 12.63
N ARG A 134 -11.17 0.51 12.62
CA ARG A 134 -11.40 -0.34 13.80
C ARG A 134 -10.37 -1.46 13.91
N PRO A 135 -9.07 -1.12 14.07
CA PRO A 135 -8.04 -2.11 14.28
C PRO A 135 -8.25 -2.85 15.62
N SER A 136 -7.94 -4.13 15.62
CA SER A 136 -8.08 -5.03 16.78
C SER A 136 -7.05 -4.75 17.89
N SER A 137 -5.94 -4.10 17.55
CA SER A 137 -4.89 -3.72 18.51
C SER A 137 -4.10 -2.50 18.03
N GLY A 138 -3.37 -1.86 18.95
CA GLY A 138 -2.49 -0.74 18.61
C GLY A 138 -1.37 -1.13 17.66
N TYR A 139 -0.97 -2.40 17.65
CA TYR A 139 -0.04 -2.96 16.68
C TYR A 139 -0.64 -2.93 15.26
N VAL A 140 -1.86 -3.47 15.10
CA VAL A 140 -2.56 -3.44 13.79
C VAL A 140 -2.81 -2.01 13.34
N ALA A 141 -3.17 -1.12 14.27
CA ALA A 141 -3.37 0.30 13.98
C ALA A 141 -2.12 0.92 13.34
N ARG A 142 -0.95 0.74 13.97
CA ARG A 142 0.34 1.30 13.54
C ARG A 142 0.89 0.64 12.28
N LEU A 143 0.61 -0.65 12.06
CA LEU A 143 1.03 -1.35 10.85
C LEU A 143 0.32 -0.78 9.61
N LEU A 144 -0.96 -0.40 9.74
CA LEU A 144 -1.75 0.15 8.63
C LEU A 144 -1.55 1.66 8.41
N GLY A 145 -0.80 2.35 9.29
CA GLY A 145 -0.53 3.78 9.20
C GLY A 145 -0.42 4.44 10.57
N GLU A 146 -0.15 5.74 10.58
CA GLU A 146 0.00 6.50 11.83
C GLU A 146 -1.29 6.45 12.68
N ALA A 147 -1.10 6.42 14.00
CA ALA A 147 -2.19 6.32 14.97
C ALA A 147 -1.78 6.91 16.32
N ASN A 148 -2.63 7.78 16.86
CA ASN A 148 -2.51 8.24 18.23
C ASN A 148 -3.08 7.18 19.16
N LEU A 149 -2.27 6.71 20.11
CA LEU A 149 -2.70 5.81 21.18
C LEU A 149 -2.68 6.61 22.49
N LEU A 150 -3.85 7.02 22.96
CA LEU A 150 -4.02 7.88 24.11
C LEU A 150 -4.33 7.07 25.38
N PRO A 151 -4.08 7.63 26.59
CA PRO A 151 -4.48 7.01 27.84
C PRO A 151 -5.97 6.62 27.85
N GLY A 152 -6.30 5.52 28.51
CA GLY A 152 -7.67 4.99 28.56
C GLY A 152 -8.08 4.18 27.32
N GLY A 153 -7.11 3.67 26.55
CA GLY A 153 -7.36 2.76 25.42
C GLY A 153 -7.94 3.41 24.17
N VAL A 154 -7.90 4.75 24.08
CA VAL A 154 -8.45 5.49 22.93
C VAL A 154 -7.44 5.54 21.80
N MET A 155 -7.87 5.14 20.62
CA MET A 155 -7.15 5.35 19.38
C MET A 155 -7.86 6.34 18.48
N VAL A 156 -7.08 7.22 17.86
CA VAL A 156 -7.57 8.13 16.83
C VAL A 156 -6.52 8.27 15.72
N ARG A 157 -6.98 8.26 14.48
CA ARG A 157 -6.12 8.52 13.32
C ARG A 157 -5.76 10.02 13.24
N PRO A 158 -4.52 10.39 12.85
CA PRO A 158 -4.08 11.80 12.83
C PRO A 158 -4.99 12.73 12.02
N GLU A 159 -5.55 12.26 10.91
CA GLU A 159 -6.47 13.03 10.05
C GLU A 159 -7.86 13.26 10.66
N ARG A 160 -8.17 12.59 11.78
CA ARG A 160 -9.41 12.80 12.55
C ARG A 160 -9.23 13.70 13.77
N VAL A 161 -7.99 14.06 14.12
CA VAL A 161 -7.70 15.01 15.19
C VAL A 161 -7.93 16.43 14.68
N ARG A 162 -8.71 17.22 15.42
CA ARG A 162 -8.96 18.63 15.10
C ARG A 162 -8.22 19.52 16.08
N LEU A 163 -7.51 20.49 15.55
CA LEU A 163 -6.94 21.56 16.36
C LEU A 163 -7.97 22.68 16.51
N THR A 164 -8.17 23.12 17.75
CA THR A 164 -9.06 24.21 18.10
C THR A 164 -8.27 25.32 18.76
N SER A 165 -8.88 26.49 18.93
CA SER A 165 -8.36 27.47 19.88
C SER A 165 -8.43 26.87 21.28
N GLY A 166 -7.34 26.97 22.04
CA GLY A 166 -7.23 26.50 23.40
C GLY A 166 -6.18 27.32 24.15
N ASN A 167 -6.01 27.07 25.45
CA ASN A 167 -5.08 27.83 26.29
C ASN A 167 -3.77 27.08 26.55
N GLU A 168 -3.65 25.84 26.08
CA GLU A 168 -2.46 25.02 26.31
C GLU A 168 -1.34 25.42 25.35
N PRO A 169 -0.11 25.62 25.85
CA PRO A 169 1.01 25.99 25.01
C PRO A 169 1.48 24.82 24.14
N VAL A 170 1.83 25.13 22.91
CA VAL A 170 2.52 24.19 22.01
C VAL A 170 4.00 24.18 22.38
N LEU A 171 4.45 23.10 23.02
CA LEU A 171 5.82 22.98 23.55
C LEU A 171 6.82 22.51 22.48
N SER A 172 6.36 21.68 21.53
CA SER A 172 7.20 21.21 20.43
C SER A 172 6.38 20.78 19.22
N VAL A 173 7.02 20.84 18.05
CA VAL A 173 6.44 20.41 16.77
C VAL A 173 7.53 19.69 15.98
N ARG A 174 7.26 18.45 15.55
CA ARG A 174 8.16 17.65 14.71
C ARG A 174 7.43 17.17 13.46
N TYR A 175 7.84 17.66 12.30
CA TYR A 175 7.27 17.30 11.01
C TYR A 175 7.74 15.91 10.55
N ARG A 176 6.81 15.09 10.05
CA ARG A 176 7.02 13.72 9.54
C ARG A 176 6.37 13.56 8.16
N GLY A 177 6.72 14.46 7.24
CA GLY A 177 6.10 14.49 5.92
C GLY A 177 4.66 15.01 5.97
N ALA A 178 3.67 14.11 5.83
CA ALA A 178 2.26 14.47 5.78
C ALA A 178 1.63 14.73 7.17
N THR A 179 2.27 14.24 8.23
CA THR A 179 1.86 14.44 9.63
C THR A 179 2.88 15.28 10.40
N ALA A 180 2.46 15.80 11.56
CA ALA A 180 3.33 16.43 12.52
C ALA A 180 2.99 15.92 13.93
N LEU A 181 4.01 15.52 14.68
CA LEU A 181 3.89 15.22 16.10
C LEU A 181 4.03 16.51 16.90
N ILE A 182 2.98 16.89 17.61
CA ILE A 182 2.91 18.11 18.41
C ILE A 182 2.81 17.77 19.90
N ASP A 183 3.35 18.64 20.73
CA ASP A 183 3.20 18.59 22.19
C ASP A 183 2.32 19.79 22.62
N VAL A 184 1.11 19.50 23.10
CA VAL A 184 0.16 20.50 23.57
C VAL A 184 -0.08 20.26 25.05
N GLY A 185 0.45 21.14 25.91
CA GLY A 185 0.30 21.02 27.37
C GLY A 185 0.85 19.71 27.95
N GLY A 186 1.86 19.09 27.33
CA GLY A 186 2.43 17.80 27.74
C GLY A 186 1.78 16.58 27.08
N VAL A 187 0.74 16.76 26.26
CA VAL A 187 0.10 15.67 25.51
C VAL A 187 0.68 15.62 24.10
N LEU A 188 1.33 14.50 23.79
CA LEU A 188 1.83 14.22 22.45
C LEU A 188 0.72 13.70 21.55
N VAL A 189 0.43 14.43 20.47
CA VAL A 189 -0.57 14.05 19.48
C VAL A 189 -0.01 14.28 18.09
N GLU A 190 -0.22 13.31 17.21
CA GLU A 190 0.08 13.40 15.79
C GLU A 190 -1.14 13.94 15.04
N VAL A 191 -0.91 14.97 14.24
CA VAL A 191 -1.93 15.70 13.47
C VAL A 191 -1.52 15.81 12.02
N ASN A 192 -2.42 16.28 11.16
CA ASN A 192 -2.05 16.64 9.79
C ASN A 192 -1.02 17.79 9.80
N ALA A 193 0.10 17.62 9.08
CA ALA A 193 1.19 18.60 9.05
C ALA A 193 0.73 19.99 8.60
N ARG A 194 -0.27 20.07 7.71
CA ARG A 194 -0.81 21.35 7.19
C ARG A 194 -1.59 22.14 8.24
N GLN A 195 -2.00 21.49 9.33
CA GLN A 195 -2.77 22.09 10.41
C GLN A 195 -1.90 22.36 11.65
N ALA A 196 -0.63 21.92 11.66
CA ALA A 196 0.23 22.01 12.83
C ALA A 196 0.46 23.48 13.27
N PRO A 197 0.24 23.82 14.56
CA PRO A 197 0.52 25.14 15.09
C PRO A 197 2.03 25.37 15.21
N LYS A 198 2.46 26.58 15.52
CA LYS A 198 3.87 26.88 15.81
C LYS A 198 4.17 26.70 17.29
N VAL A 199 5.43 26.37 17.59
CA VAL A 199 5.93 26.36 18.97
C VAL A 199 5.72 27.74 19.60
N GLY A 200 5.15 27.77 20.81
CA GLY A 200 4.81 29.00 21.53
C GLY A 200 3.40 29.55 21.23
N GLU A 201 2.69 29.04 20.23
CA GLU A 201 1.25 29.29 20.07
C GLU A 201 0.46 28.49 21.12
N THR A 202 -0.82 28.82 21.27
CA THR A 202 -1.75 28.06 22.11
C THR A 202 -2.71 27.27 21.23
N ALA A 203 -3.02 26.04 21.65
CA ALA A 203 -3.90 25.15 20.91
C ALA A 203 -4.76 24.32 21.86
N GLY A 204 -5.94 23.93 21.37
CA GLY A 204 -6.74 22.86 21.95
C GLY A 204 -6.72 21.66 21.00
N VAL A 205 -6.80 20.47 21.57
CA VAL A 205 -6.95 19.23 20.80
C VAL A 205 -8.37 18.72 21.01
N HIS A 206 -9.14 18.64 19.92
CA HIS A 206 -10.47 18.07 19.91
C HIS A 206 -10.49 16.80 19.06
N ILE A 207 -10.99 15.72 19.65
CA ILE A 207 -11.20 14.44 18.99
C ILE A 207 -12.70 14.18 18.97
N PRO A 208 -13.34 14.15 17.77
CA PRO A 208 -14.75 13.80 17.64
C PRO A 208 -15.04 12.41 18.21
N ASP A 209 -16.18 12.21 18.86
CA ASP A 209 -16.50 10.94 19.52
C ASP A 209 -16.58 9.78 18.51
N GLU A 210 -17.09 10.03 17.30
CA GLU A 210 -17.15 9.06 16.21
C GLU A 210 -15.78 8.66 15.65
N ALA A 211 -14.74 9.46 15.93
CA ALA A 211 -13.37 9.17 15.53
C ALA A 211 -12.59 8.38 16.59
N LYS A 212 -13.13 8.25 17.80
CA LYS A 212 -12.50 7.47 18.88
C LYS A 212 -12.80 6.00 18.66
N HIS A 213 -11.74 5.22 18.51
CA HIS A 213 -11.82 3.77 18.59
C HIS A 213 -11.30 3.33 19.96
N TYR A 214 -12.17 2.77 20.78
CA TYR A 214 -11.80 2.22 22.08
C TYR A 214 -11.32 0.81 21.87
N MET A 215 -10.01 0.61 22.05
CA MET A 215 -9.44 -0.71 21.96
C MET A 215 -9.64 -1.46 23.28
N PRO A 216 -9.88 -2.78 23.23
CA PRO A 216 -9.77 -3.59 24.42
C PRO A 216 -8.36 -3.42 24.99
N GLU A 217 -8.24 -3.22 26.31
CA GLU A 217 -6.93 -3.29 26.96
C GLU A 217 -6.29 -4.63 26.57
N ALA A 218 -5.06 -4.57 26.07
CA ALA A 218 -4.32 -5.78 25.77
C ALA A 218 -4.21 -6.61 27.06
N PRO A 219 -4.45 -7.94 27.02
CA PRO A 219 -4.17 -8.81 28.15
C PRO A 219 -2.66 -8.84 28.48
#